data_AF-X1U3G2-F1
#
_entry.id   AF-X1U3G2-F1
#
_cell.length_a   1.000
_cell.length_b   1.000
_cell.length_c   1.000
_cell.angle_alpha   90.00
_cell.angle_beta   90.00
_cell.angle_gamma   90.00
#
_symmetry.space_group_name_H-M   'P 1'
#
loop_
_entity.id
_entity.type
_entity.pdbx_description
1 polymer ?
#
loop_
_entity_poly.entity_id
_entity_poly.type
_entity_poly.pdbx_seq_one_letter_code
_entity_poly.pdbx_strand_id
1 'polypeptide(L)'
;GLNSPFDENDASVIKILIKEHLKEFYEFKELDEITARISIIFKERADTEKVMVATKLRLFALKNRLELVNLNGYEKEAVEKKEAIIQALQEDFELQTKLLQIEVRKHPVWSNYLKEIKGVGPAVAGGLIAGIKRASRFTDKYALRHYAGMVTKKGNQKFNHQLKRTLFHFSEEIIRQNTPIWRELYDEMKINYGDKHPDWKKGKVNNYAKK
;
A
#
# COMPACT_ATOMS: atom_id res chain seq x y z
N GLY A 1 -47.28 -10.58 14.64
CA GLY A 1 -46.05 -9.86 15.00
C GLY A 1 -45.11 -10.83 15.66
N LEU A 2 -43.98 -11.11 15.01
CA LEU A 2 -42.85 -11.85 15.60
C LEU A 2 -41.59 -11.16 15.09
N ASN A 3 -40.87 -10.53 16.02
CA ASN A 3 -39.61 -9.84 15.79
C ASN A 3 -38.55 -10.83 15.32
N SER A 4 -37.94 -10.57 14.16
CA SER A 4 -36.72 -11.21 13.71
C SER A 4 -35.54 -10.69 14.54
N PRO A 5 -34.74 -11.54 15.21
CA PRO A 5 -33.66 -11.09 16.11
C PRO A 5 -32.35 -10.75 15.37
N PHE A 6 -32.35 -10.66 14.03
CA PHE A 6 -31.12 -10.50 13.24
C PHE A 6 -30.71 -9.03 13.00
N ASP A 7 -30.94 -8.15 13.99
CA ASP A 7 -30.50 -6.74 13.95
C ASP A 7 -29.28 -6.48 14.87
N GLU A 8 -28.60 -7.54 15.34
CA GLU A 8 -27.28 -7.42 15.97
C GLU A 8 -26.19 -7.52 14.91
N ASN A 9 -25.66 -6.35 14.51
CA ASN A 9 -24.49 -6.14 13.65
C ASN A 9 -23.51 -7.34 13.68
N ASP A 10 -23.23 -7.99 12.55
CA ASP A 10 -22.36 -9.17 12.47
C ASP A 10 -21.04 -9.03 13.26
N ALA A 11 -20.54 -7.80 13.40
CA ALA A 11 -19.40 -7.48 14.25
C ALA A 11 -19.59 -7.79 15.74
N SER A 12 -20.78 -7.59 16.34
CA SER A 12 -21.07 -7.94 17.75
C SER A 12 -21.15 -9.45 17.95
N VAL A 13 -21.78 -10.17 17.03
CA VAL A 13 -21.86 -11.64 17.05
C VAL A 13 -20.46 -12.27 16.94
N ILE A 14 -19.64 -11.77 16.01
CA ILE A 14 -18.23 -12.21 15.90
C ILE A 14 -17.44 -11.88 17.17
N LYS A 15 -17.69 -10.74 17.81
CA LYS A 15 -17.01 -10.34 19.05
C LYS A 15 -17.38 -11.25 20.23
N ILE A 16 -18.62 -11.75 20.27
CA ILE A 16 -19.08 -12.74 21.27
C ILE A 16 -18.41 -14.09 20.99
N LEU A 17 -18.45 -14.57 19.74
CA LEU A 17 -17.81 -15.83 19.33
C LEU A 17 -16.30 -15.87 19.62
N ILE A 18 -15.59 -14.77 19.40
CA ILE A 18 -14.16 -14.67 19.74
C ILE A 18 -13.93 -14.80 21.25
N LYS A 19 -14.81 -14.24 22.09
CA LYS A 19 -14.69 -14.34 23.56
C LYS A 19 -14.97 -15.76 24.06
N GLU A 20 -15.98 -16.42 23.50
CA GLU A 20 -16.42 -17.76 23.93
C GLU A 20 -15.49 -18.87 23.42
N HIS A 21 -14.95 -18.72 22.21
CA HIS A 21 -14.10 -19.71 21.55
C HIS A 21 -12.67 -19.21 21.32
N LEU A 22 -12.10 -18.51 22.30
CA LEU A 22 -10.81 -17.79 22.17
C LEU A 22 -9.63 -18.65 21.66
N LYS A 23 -9.69 -19.98 21.86
CA LYS A 23 -8.67 -20.96 21.39
C LYS A 23 -8.85 -21.37 19.93
N GLU A 24 -10.04 -21.22 19.36
CA GLU A 24 -10.38 -21.56 17.98
C GLU A 24 -10.09 -20.40 17.02
N PHE A 25 -9.99 -19.17 17.56
CA PHE A 25 -9.63 -17.97 16.81
C PHE A 25 -8.15 -17.62 17.02
N TYR A 26 -7.50 -17.08 15.99
CA TYR A 26 -6.21 -16.41 16.16
C TYR A 26 -6.36 -15.31 17.21
N GLU A 27 -5.41 -15.22 18.16
CA GLU A 27 -5.43 -14.22 19.23
C GLU A 27 -5.68 -12.82 18.67
N PHE A 28 -6.88 -12.29 18.91
CA PHE A 28 -7.27 -10.94 18.49
C PHE A 28 -6.57 -9.94 19.41
N LYS A 29 -5.27 -9.72 19.21
CA LYS A 29 -4.63 -8.55 19.82
C LYS A 29 -5.15 -7.33 19.08
N GLU A 30 -5.45 -6.26 19.79
CA GLU A 30 -5.73 -4.98 19.17
C GLU A 30 -4.46 -4.47 18.50
N LEU A 31 -4.62 -3.75 17.39
CA LEU A 31 -3.50 -3.04 16.79
C LEU A 31 -3.16 -1.88 17.71
N ASP A 32 -1.88 -1.59 17.92
CA ASP A 32 -1.53 -0.39 18.66
C ASP A 32 -2.09 0.84 17.92
N GLU A 33 -2.45 1.86 18.71
CA GLU A 33 -3.20 3.01 18.21
C GLU A 33 -2.47 3.73 17.07
N ILE A 34 -1.14 3.84 17.14
CA ILE A 34 -0.32 4.52 16.14
C ILE A 34 -0.35 3.74 14.82
N THR A 35 -0.13 2.42 14.86
CA THR A 35 -0.24 1.57 13.66
C THR A 35 -1.66 1.60 13.08
N ALA A 36 -2.71 1.68 13.93
CA ALA A 36 -4.09 1.76 13.48
C ALA A 36 -4.34 3.07 12.73
N ARG A 37 -3.94 4.21 13.30
CA ARG A 37 -4.01 5.53 12.68
C ARG A 37 -3.26 5.57 11.35
N ILE A 38 -2.01 5.06 11.32
CA ILE A 38 -1.21 4.96 10.07
C ILE A 38 -1.95 4.12 9.03
N SER A 39 -2.52 2.99 9.42
CA SER A 39 -3.23 2.09 8.50
C SER A 39 -4.46 2.75 7.88
N ILE A 40 -5.23 3.50 8.68
CA ILE A 40 -6.41 4.24 8.22
C ILE A 40 -5.99 5.35 7.26
N ILE A 41 -5.08 6.24 7.67
CA ILE A 41 -4.63 7.37 6.86
C ILE A 41 -4.01 6.88 5.54
N PHE A 42 -3.20 5.82 5.59
CA PHE A 42 -2.60 5.26 4.38
C PHE A 42 -3.64 4.71 3.40
N LYS A 43 -4.71 4.08 3.91
CA LYS A 43 -5.80 3.55 3.10
C LYS A 43 -6.60 4.68 2.45
N GLU A 44 -7.03 5.67 3.23
CA GLU A 44 -7.74 6.85 2.73
C GLU A 44 -6.92 7.57 1.66
N ARG A 45 -5.62 7.79 1.92
CA ARG A 45 -4.70 8.39 0.95
C ARG A 45 -4.62 7.63 -0.37
N ALA A 46 -4.55 6.30 -0.31
CA ALA A 46 -4.50 5.46 -1.51
C ALA A 46 -5.81 5.50 -2.31
N ASP A 47 -6.95 5.60 -1.62
CA ASP A 47 -8.26 5.70 -2.26
C ASP A 47 -8.47 7.08 -2.89
N THR A 48 -8.08 8.17 -2.20
CA THR A 48 -8.05 9.53 -2.75
C THR A 48 -7.19 9.59 -4.01
N GLU A 49 -5.97 9.04 -3.98
CA GLU A 49 -5.07 8.99 -5.15
C GLU A 49 -5.74 8.27 -6.33
N LYS A 50 -6.38 7.12 -6.06
CA LYS A 50 -7.06 6.33 -7.09
C LYS A 50 -8.20 7.11 -7.75
N VAL A 51 -9.03 7.78 -6.94
CA VAL A 51 -10.14 8.61 -7.45
C VAL A 51 -9.61 9.80 -8.24
N MET A 52 -8.55 10.45 -7.75
CA MET A 52 -7.91 11.57 -8.43
C MET A 52 -7.35 11.17 -9.79
N VAL A 53 -6.57 10.07 -9.87
CA VAL A 53 -6.01 9.58 -11.13
C VAL A 53 -7.11 9.22 -12.11
N ALA A 54 -8.16 8.51 -11.67
CA ALA A 54 -9.30 8.19 -12.52
C ALA A 54 -10.01 9.46 -13.03
N THR A 55 -10.12 10.48 -12.21
CA THR A 55 -10.75 11.76 -12.58
C THR A 55 -9.88 12.55 -13.57
N LYS A 56 -8.56 12.58 -13.37
CA LYS A 56 -7.59 13.16 -14.33
C LYS A 56 -7.70 12.49 -15.70
N LEU A 57 -7.76 11.15 -15.75
CA LEU A 57 -7.93 10.40 -17.00
C LEU A 57 -9.27 10.68 -17.68
N ARG A 58 -10.35 10.80 -16.90
CA ARG A 58 -11.67 11.18 -17.44
C ARG A 58 -11.68 12.61 -17.97
N LEU A 59 -11.00 13.54 -17.31
CA LEU A 59 -10.86 14.92 -17.79
C LEU A 59 -10.07 14.96 -19.10
N PHE A 60 -8.95 14.24 -19.18
CA PHE A 60 -8.18 14.13 -20.41
C PHE A 60 -9.03 13.59 -21.56
N ALA A 61 -9.76 12.49 -21.34
CA ALA A 61 -10.66 11.91 -22.34
C ALA A 61 -11.80 12.88 -22.73
N LEU A 62 -12.30 13.69 -21.79
CA LEU A 62 -13.29 14.72 -22.07
C LEU A 62 -12.70 15.80 -22.97
N LYS A 63 -11.56 16.39 -22.60
CA LYS A 63 -10.89 17.44 -23.40
C LYS A 63 -10.66 16.99 -24.85
N ASN A 64 -10.14 15.77 -25.04
CA ASN A 64 -9.92 15.21 -26.39
C ASN A 64 -11.22 15.05 -27.20
N ARG A 65 -12.37 14.77 -26.56
CA ARG A 65 -13.65 14.67 -27.27
C ARG A 65 -14.22 16.05 -27.62
N LEU A 66 -14.02 17.03 -26.76
CA LEU A 66 -14.48 18.41 -26.97
C LEU A 66 -13.68 19.06 -28.10
N GLU A 67 -12.39 18.76 -28.25
CA GLU A 67 -11.61 19.19 -29.43
C GLU A 67 -12.19 18.71 -30.78
N LEU A 68 -12.99 17.64 -30.77
CA LEU A 68 -13.61 17.06 -31.97
C LEU A 68 -15.03 17.58 -32.24
N VAL A 69 -15.62 18.37 -31.34
CA VAL A 69 -17.01 18.83 -31.44
C VAL A 69 -17.08 20.31 -31.09
N ASN A 70 -17.72 21.14 -31.92
CA ASN A 70 -17.89 22.56 -31.61
C ASN A 70 -19.17 22.76 -30.79
N LEU A 71 -19.13 22.58 -29.46
CA LEU A 71 -20.28 22.82 -28.59
C LEU A 71 -20.18 24.21 -27.93
N ASN A 72 -21.22 25.02 -28.12
CA ASN A 72 -21.35 26.42 -27.68
C ASN A 72 -21.23 26.65 -26.15
N GLY A 73 -20.04 26.50 -25.55
CA GLY A 73 -19.71 26.92 -24.18
C GLY A 73 -20.03 25.93 -23.04
N TYR A 74 -20.94 24.96 -23.24
CA TYR A 74 -21.23 23.89 -22.27
C TYR A 74 -19.99 23.06 -21.88
N GLU A 75 -19.03 22.98 -22.81
CA GLU A 75 -17.75 22.30 -22.65
C GLU A 75 -16.91 22.87 -21.51
N LYS A 76 -16.97 24.18 -21.34
CA LYS A 76 -16.14 24.92 -20.38
C LYS A 76 -16.57 24.63 -18.94
N GLU A 77 -17.87 24.67 -18.66
CA GLU A 77 -18.41 24.39 -17.32
C GLU A 77 -18.13 22.93 -16.89
N ALA A 78 -18.28 21.97 -17.81
CA ALA A 78 -18.01 20.56 -17.53
C ALA A 78 -16.53 20.27 -17.25
N VAL A 79 -15.62 20.97 -17.94
CA VAL A 79 -14.17 20.92 -17.71
C VAL A 79 -13.82 21.55 -16.35
N GLU A 80 -14.28 22.78 -16.11
CA GLU A 80 -14.02 23.52 -14.86
C GLU A 80 -14.49 22.72 -13.63
N LYS A 81 -15.67 22.11 -13.70
CA LYS A 81 -16.18 21.26 -12.60
C LYS A 81 -15.28 20.07 -12.31
N LYS A 82 -14.72 19.42 -13.34
CA LYS A 82 -13.78 18.31 -13.14
C LYS A 82 -12.44 18.78 -12.61
N GLU A 83 -11.96 19.93 -13.06
CA GLU A 83 -10.73 20.56 -12.56
C GLU A 83 -10.85 20.91 -11.07
N ALA A 84 -11.99 21.49 -10.66
CA ALA A 84 -12.27 21.78 -9.25
C ALA A 84 -12.27 20.50 -8.38
N ILE A 85 -12.87 19.40 -8.86
CA ILE A 85 -12.83 18.11 -8.15
C ILE A 85 -11.40 17.60 -8.03
N ILE A 86 -10.60 17.69 -9.09
CA ILE A 86 -9.19 17.27 -9.06
C ILE A 86 -8.40 18.10 -8.05
N GLN A 87 -8.64 19.41 -8.00
CA GLN A 87 -8.00 20.33 -7.06
C GLN A 87 -8.34 19.96 -5.60
N ALA A 88 -9.62 19.74 -5.29
CA ALA A 88 -10.04 19.31 -3.95
C ALA A 88 -9.40 17.97 -3.54
N LEU A 89 -9.37 16.98 -4.45
CA LEU A 89 -8.72 15.69 -4.20
C LEU A 89 -7.21 15.82 -3.99
N GLN A 90 -6.57 16.77 -4.67
CA GLN A 90 -5.14 17.06 -4.51
C GLN A 90 -4.86 17.64 -3.12
N GLU A 91 -5.68 18.60 -2.66
CA GLU A 91 -5.59 19.20 -1.33
C GLU A 91 -5.79 18.15 -0.23
N ASP A 92 -6.80 17.29 -0.37
CA ASP A 92 -7.05 16.17 0.56
C ASP A 92 -5.87 15.21 0.60
N PHE A 93 -5.33 14.83 -0.56
CA PHE A 93 -4.17 13.94 -0.65
C PHE A 93 -2.93 14.53 0.04
N GLU A 94 -2.72 15.84 -0.09
CA GLU A 94 -1.62 16.55 0.58
C GLU A 94 -1.80 16.60 2.10
N LEU A 95 -3.02 16.90 2.57
CA LEU A 95 -3.36 16.87 3.98
C LEU A 95 -3.14 15.47 4.57
N GLN A 96 -3.68 14.44 3.93
CA GLN A 96 -3.50 13.04 4.34
C GLN A 96 -2.02 12.65 4.33
N THR A 97 -1.24 13.14 3.37
CA THR A 97 0.21 12.91 3.32
C THR A 97 0.93 13.55 4.51
N LYS A 98 0.58 14.78 4.89
CA LYS A 98 1.13 15.45 6.08
C LYS A 98 0.77 14.70 7.37
N LEU A 99 -0.50 14.29 7.50
CA LEU A 99 -0.96 13.49 8.65
C LEU A 99 -0.23 12.16 8.74
N LEU A 100 -0.06 11.45 7.62
CA LEU A 100 0.70 10.21 7.56
C LEU A 100 2.15 10.43 8.04
N GLN A 101 2.80 11.51 7.59
CA GLN A 101 4.16 11.83 8.02
C GLN A 101 4.26 12.05 9.53
N ILE A 102 3.30 12.76 10.11
CA ILE A 102 3.24 13.02 11.55
C ILE A 102 3.11 11.71 12.33
N GLU A 103 2.16 10.85 11.95
CA GLU A 103 1.91 9.59 12.66
C GLU A 103 3.07 8.59 12.48
N VAL A 104 3.62 8.47 11.27
CA VAL A 104 4.79 7.61 11.02
C VAL A 104 5.98 8.03 11.89
N ARG A 105 6.21 9.33 12.08
CA ARG A 105 7.33 9.81 12.90
C ARG A 105 7.22 9.45 14.38
N LYS A 106 6.00 9.19 14.88
CA LYS A 106 5.75 8.73 16.25
C LYS A 106 5.97 7.22 16.43
N HIS A 107 5.97 6.46 15.32
CA HIS A 107 6.00 5.01 15.38
C HIS A 107 7.42 4.48 15.66
N PRO A 108 7.61 3.53 16.61
CA PRO A 108 8.93 3.03 16.98
C PRO A 108 9.77 2.45 15.84
N VAL A 109 9.12 1.78 14.87
CA VAL A 109 9.81 1.25 13.67
C VAL A 109 10.41 2.36 12.81
N TRP A 110 9.83 3.56 12.81
CA TRP A 110 10.43 4.70 12.14
C TRP A 110 11.69 5.16 12.88
N SER A 111 11.56 5.49 14.17
CA SER A 111 12.67 6.04 14.96
C SER A 111 13.85 5.08 15.07
N ASN A 112 13.58 3.78 15.22
CA ASN A 112 14.60 2.79 15.56
C ASN A 112 15.22 2.13 14.32
N TYR A 113 14.59 2.26 13.15
CA TYR A 113 15.01 1.50 11.97
C TYR A 113 14.89 2.28 10.66
N LEU A 114 13.69 2.71 10.28
CA LEU A 114 13.45 3.21 8.91
C LEU A 114 14.01 4.63 8.66
N LYS A 115 14.12 5.47 9.69
CA LYS A 115 14.54 6.87 9.56
C LYS A 115 15.93 7.03 8.94
N GLU A 116 16.86 6.15 9.30
CA GLU A 116 18.26 6.22 8.87
C GLU A 116 18.50 5.59 7.48
N ILE A 117 17.48 4.93 6.92
CA ILE A 117 17.60 4.29 5.60
C ILE A 117 17.37 5.35 4.51
N LYS A 118 18.46 5.75 3.86
CA LYS A 118 18.41 6.67 2.72
C LYS A 118 17.46 6.13 1.63
N GLY A 119 16.57 6.99 1.14
CA GLY A 119 15.50 6.62 0.20
C GLY A 119 14.20 6.15 0.84
N VAL A 120 14.16 5.93 2.16
CA VAL A 120 12.93 5.57 2.87
C VAL A 120 12.30 6.80 3.50
N GLY A 121 11.38 7.41 2.75
CA GLY A 121 10.54 8.49 3.27
C GLY A 121 9.33 7.98 4.07
N PRO A 122 8.61 8.87 4.77
CA PRO A 122 7.42 8.49 5.55
C PRO A 122 6.31 7.84 4.73
N ALA A 123 6.21 8.10 3.42
CA ALA A 123 5.25 7.43 2.55
C ALA A 123 5.55 5.93 2.38
N VAL A 124 6.83 5.58 2.16
CA VAL A 124 7.26 4.18 2.06
C VAL A 124 7.16 3.52 3.44
N ALA A 125 7.65 4.18 4.48
CA ALA A 125 7.57 3.68 5.85
C ALA A 125 6.12 3.46 6.31
N GLY A 126 5.22 4.42 6.05
CA GLY A 126 3.79 4.29 6.35
C GLY A 126 3.15 3.12 5.60
N GLY A 127 3.53 2.89 4.34
CA GLY A 127 3.07 1.72 3.60
C GLY A 127 3.58 0.39 4.16
N LEU A 128 4.81 0.34 4.66
CA LEU A 128 5.37 -0.86 5.30
C LEU A 128 4.63 -1.14 6.61
N ILE A 129 4.46 -0.12 7.45
CA ILE A 129 3.74 -0.23 8.74
C ILE A 129 2.28 -0.63 8.50
N ALA A 130 1.56 0.06 7.60
CA ALA A 130 0.16 -0.24 7.27
C ALA A 130 -0.03 -1.62 6.61
N GLY A 131 0.95 -2.08 5.83
CA GLY A 131 0.89 -3.36 5.14
C GLY A 131 1.19 -4.54 6.05
N ILE A 132 2.25 -4.43 6.87
CA ILE A 132 2.66 -5.46 7.82
C ILE A 132 1.67 -5.52 8.99
N LYS A 133 1.24 -4.35 9.48
CA LYS A 133 0.42 -4.12 10.67
C LYS A 133 1.13 -4.67 11.91
N ARG A 134 0.98 -5.97 12.14
CA ARG A 134 1.59 -6.68 13.26
C ARG A 134 2.60 -7.69 12.75
N ALA A 135 3.87 -7.49 13.07
CA ALA A 135 4.93 -8.42 12.68
C ALA A 135 4.80 -9.79 13.38
N SER A 136 4.33 -9.83 14.63
CA SER A 136 4.20 -11.07 15.41
C SER A 136 3.16 -12.06 14.89
N ARG A 137 2.32 -11.69 13.92
CA ARG A 137 1.37 -12.63 13.28
C ARG A 137 2.06 -13.56 12.26
N PHE A 138 3.29 -13.25 11.88
CA PHE A 138 4.05 -14.05 10.94
C PHE A 138 4.94 -15.00 11.73
N THR A 139 4.71 -16.30 11.57
CA THR A 139 5.48 -17.37 12.24
C THR A 139 6.93 -17.39 11.79
N ASP A 140 7.19 -17.00 10.54
CA ASP A 140 8.53 -16.97 9.96
C ASP A 140 8.62 -15.97 8.79
N LYS A 141 9.84 -15.80 8.26
CA LYS A 141 10.13 -14.91 7.12
C LYS A 141 9.42 -15.31 5.83
N TYR A 142 9.12 -16.59 5.61
CA TYR A 142 8.42 -17.08 4.43
C TYR A 142 6.93 -16.75 4.48
N ALA A 143 6.30 -16.81 5.65
CA ALA A 143 4.92 -16.39 5.87
C ALA A 143 4.72 -14.91 5.47
N LEU A 144 5.63 -14.02 5.92
CA LEU A 144 5.61 -12.61 5.52
C LEU A 144 5.82 -12.44 4.01
N ARG A 145 6.79 -13.15 3.42
CA ARG A 145 7.05 -13.08 1.97
C ARG A 145 5.86 -13.56 1.13
N HIS A 146 5.15 -14.60 1.58
CA HIS A 146 3.93 -15.06 0.94
C HIS A 146 2.80 -14.03 1.07
N TYR A 147 2.60 -13.50 2.28
CA TYR A 147 1.60 -12.46 2.52
C TYR A 147 1.86 -11.19 1.69
N ALA A 148 3.13 -10.82 1.51
CA ALA A 148 3.56 -9.71 0.68
C ALA A 148 3.58 -10.02 -0.83
N GLY A 149 3.28 -11.26 -1.25
CA GLY A 149 3.26 -11.65 -2.67
C GLY A 149 4.63 -11.67 -3.34
N MET A 150 5.71 -11.85 -2.56
CA MET A 150 7.11 -11.90 -3.01
C MET A 150 7.51 -13.30 -3.48
N VAL A 151 6.85 -14.34 -2.97
CA VAL A 151 7.03 -15.73 -3.41
C VAL A 151 5.83 -16.17 -4.23
N THR A 152 6.07 -16.58 -5.48
CA THR A 152 5.03 -17.05 -6.40
C THR A 152 4.68 -18.51 -6.14
N LYS A 153 3.44 -18.80 -5.72
CA LYS A 153 2.78 -20.11 -5.87
C LYS A 153 1.90 -20.12 -7.13
N LYS A 154 1.76 -21.24 -7.83
CA LYS A 154 0.80 -21.31 -8.96
C LYS A 154 -0.64 -21.13 -8.42
N GLY A 155 -1.47 -20.32 -9.09
CA GLY A 155 -2.90 -20.15 -8.78
C GLY A 155 -3.33 -18.76 -8.29
N ASN A 156 -4.59 -18.66 -7.87
CA ASN A 156 -5.24 -17.41 -7.44
C ASN A 156 -4.78 -17.02 -6.03
N GLN A 157 -3.71 -16.24 -5.94
CA GLN A 157 -3.10 -15.89 -4.65
C GLN A 157 -3.80 -14.69 -4.00
N LYS A 158 -4.28 -14.88 -2.77
CA LYS A 158 -4.66 -13.78 -1.88
C LYS A 158 -3.41 -13.25 -1.18
N PHE A 159 -2.75 -12.26 -1.75
CA PHE A 159 -1.64 -11.53 -1.11
C PHE A 159 -1.98 -10.04 -0.94
N ASN A 160 -1.26 -9.36 -0.06
CA ASN A 160 -1.41 -7.93 0.14
C ASN A 160 -0.72 -7.16 -1.00
N HIS A 161 -1.51 -6.77 -2.01
CA HIS A 161 -1.04 -5.99 -3.16
C HIS A 161 -0.44 -4.64 -2.78
N GLN A 162 -0.95 -4.01 -1.72
CA GLN A 162 -0.42 -2.75 -1.23
C GLN A 162 0.99 -2.96 -0.66
N LEU A 163 1.19 -3.96 0.19
CA LEU A 163 2.50 -4.27 0.77
C LEU A 163 3.51 -4.64 -0.32
N LYS A 164 3.08 -5.42 -1.33
CA LYS A 164 3.91 -5.74 -2.50
C LYS A 164 4.40 -4.50 -3.22
N ARG A 165 3.48 -3.56 -3.51
CA ARG A 165 3.82 -2.30 -4.18
C ARG A 165 4.76 -1.44 -3.33
N THR A 166 4.53 -1.38 -2.01
CA THR A 166 5.42 -0.65 -1.11
C THR A 166 6.81 -1.26 -1.04
N LEU A 167 6.94 -2.59 -0.99
CA LEU A 167 8.24 -3.27 -1.03
C LEU A 167 8.97 -3.02 -2.36
N PHE A 168 8.25 -2.98 -3.46
CA PHE A 168 8.83 -2.59 -4.75
C PHE A 168 9.39 -1.17 -4.68
N HIS A 169 8.61 -0.18 -4.24
CA HIS A 169 9.09 1.20 -4.08
C HIS A 169 10.28 1.31 -3.11
N PHE A 170 10.25 0.55 -2.01
CA PHE A 170 11.36 0.46 -1.07
C PHE A 170 12.65 -0.02 -1.76
N SER A 171 12.56 -1.10 -2.55
CA SER A 171 13.71 -1.64 -3.29
C SER A 171 14.25 -0.65 -4.34
N GLU A 172 13.36 0.00 -5.11
CA GLU A 172 13.75 0.99 -6.12
C GLU A 172 14.50 2.16 -5.49
N GLU A 173 13.97 2.70 -4.39
CA GLU A 173 14.55 3.85 -3.70
C GLU A 173 15.93 3.54 -3.12
N ILE A 174 16.08 2.39 -2.48
CA ILE A 174 17.37 1.93 -1.96
C ILE A 174 18.41 1.77 -3.06
N ILE A 175 18.03 1.15 -4.18
CA ILE A 175 18.91 0.93 -5.33
C ILE A 175 19.32 2.28 -5.93
N ARG A 176 18.36 3.19 -6.08
CA ARG A 176 18.55 4.53 -6.63
C ARG A 176 19.45 5.40 -5.75
N GLN A 177 19.33 5.27 -4.44
CA GLN A 177 20.08 6.05 -3.47
C GLN A 177 21.45 5.46 -3.10
N ASN A 178 21.76 4.26 -3.62
CA ASN A 178 22.94 3.47 -3.26
C ASN A 178 23.09 3.30 -1.75
N THR A 179 22.00 2.97 -1.06
CA THR A 179 21.98 2.81 0.40
C THR A 179 22.84 1.59 0.78
N PRO A 180 23.92 1.73 1.58
CA PRO A 180 25.02 0.76 1.68
C PRO A 180 24.64 -0.73 1.78
N ILE A 181 24.44 -1.27 2.98
CA ILE A 181 24.13 -2.69 3.25
C ILE A 181 23.04 -3.23 2.32
N TRP A 182 22.05 -2.42 1.99
CA TRP A 182 20.96 -2.81 1.11
C TRP A 182 21.35 -2.93 -0.37
N ARG A 183 22.27 -2.09 -0.83
CA ARG A 183 22.82 -2.14 -2.17
C ARG A 183 23.72 -3.37 -2.33
N GLU A 184 24.54 -3.66 -1.32
CA GLU A 184 25.36 -4.87 -1.26
C GLU A 184 24.49 -6.11 -1.34
N LEU A 185 23.46 -6.22 -0.49
CA LEU A 185 22.50 -7.32 -0.52
C LEU A 185 21.84 -7.49 -1.90
N TYR A 186 21.46 -6.39 -2.56
CA TYR A 186 20.86 -6.45 -3.89
C TYR A 186 21.86 -6.93 -4.95
N ASP A 187 23.10 -6.44 -4.93
CA ASP A 187 24.13 -6.87 -5.90
C ASP A 187 24.57 -8.33 -5.64
N GLU A 188 24.66 -8.78 -4.39
CA GLU A 188 24.85 -10.18 -4.02
C GLU A 188 23.71 -11.08 -4.55
N MET A 189 22.46 -10.64 -4.40
CA MET A 189 21.31 -11.38 -4.93
C MET A 189 21.34 -11.45 -6.46
N LYS A 190 21.79 -10.39 -7.14
CA LYS A 190 21.97 -10.42 -8.60
C LYS A 190 23.02 -11.45 -9.03
N ILE A 191 24.14 -11.53 -8.32
CA ILE A 191 25.19 -12.52 -8.59
C ILE A 191 24.61 -13.93 -8.36
N ASN A 192 24.02 -14.17 -7.20
CA ASN A 192 23.44 -15.46 -6.82
C ASN A 192 22.39 -15.96 -7.84
N TYR A 193 21.47 -15.09 -8.28
CA TYR A 193 20.48 -15.48 -9.30
C TYR A 193 21.08 -15.59 -10.71
N GLY A 194 22.10 -14.80 -11.04
CA GLY A 194 22.82 -14.93 -12.31
C GLY A 194 23.56 -16.27 -12.42
N ASP A 195 24.22 -16.69 -11.35
CA ASP A 195 24.97 -17.95 -11.29
C ASP A 195 24.02 -19.16 -11.27
N LYS A 196 22.91 -19.08 -10.53
CA LYS A 196 21.90 -20.15 -10.47
C LYS A 196 21.08 -20.29 -11.75
N HIS A 197 20.91 -19.21 -12.49
CA HIS A 197 20.12 -19.19 -13.72
C HIS A 197 20.87 -18.47 -14.85
N PRO A 198 21.93 -19.08 -15.41
CA PRO A 198 22.74 -18.46 -16.47
C PRO A 198 21.95 -18.19 -17.76
N ASP A 199 20.83 -18.91 -17.96
CA ASP A 199 19.90 -18.76 -19.07
C ASP A 199 19.00 -17.53 -18.94
N TRP A 200 18.93 -16.90 -17.76
CA TRP A 200 18.07 -15.75 -17.55
C TRP A 200 18.69 -14.48 -18.14
N LYS A 201 17.88 -13.77 -18.93
CA LYS A 201 18.23 -12.41 -19.38
C LYS A 201 18.49 -11.51 -18.16
N LYS A 202 19.45 -10.58 -18.28
CA LYS A 202 19.81 -9.60 -17.23
C LYS A 202 18.61 -8.91 -16.58
N GLY A 203 17.59 -8.55 -17.37
CA GLY A 203 16.35 -7.94 -16.84
C GLY A 203 15.54 -8.86 -15.93
N LYS A 204 15.52 -10.18 -16.21
CA LYS A 204 14.85 -11.16 -15.36
C LYS A 204 15.61 -11.36 -14.04
N VAL A 205 16.94 -11.46 -14.09
CA VAL A 205 17.80 -11.53 -12.90
C VAL A 205 17.59 -10.30 -12.00
N ASN A 206 17.59 -9.11 -12.60
CA ASN A 206 17.31 -7.85 -11.90
C ASN A 206 15.96 -7.88 -11.16
N ASN A 207 14.88 -8.28 -11.85
CA ASN A 207 13.55 -8.34 -11.26
C ASN A 207 13.42 -9.36 -10.13
N TYR A 208 14.23 -10.42 -10.14
CA TYR A 208 14.25 -11.43 -9.07
C TYR A 208 15.14 -11.00 -7.89
N ALA A 209 16.22 -10.27 -8.13
CA ALA A 209 17.07 -9.72 -7.07
C ALA A 209 16.35 -8.66 -6.20
N LYS A 210 15.29 -8.03 -6.73
CA LYS A 210 14.43 -7.09 -6.00
C LYS A 210 13.37 -7.78 -5.12
N LYS A 211 13.28 -9.12 -5.14
CA LYS A 211 12.26 -9.89 -4.39
C LYS A 211 12.79 -10.47 -3.09
#